data_AF-A0A6G3PTQ3-F1
#
_entry.id   AF-A0A6G3PTQ3-F1
#
_cell.length_a   1.000
_cell.length_b   1.000
_cell.length_c   1.000
_cell.angle_alpha   90.00
_cell.angle_beta   90.00
_cell.angle_gamma   90.00
#
_symmetry.space_group_name_H-M   'P 1'
#
loop_
_entity.id
_entity.type
_entity.pdbx_description
1 polymer ?
#
loop_
_entity_poly.entity_id
_entity_poly.type
_entity_poly.pdbx_seq_one_letter_code
_entity_poly.pdbx_strand_id
1 'polypeptide(L)'
;DRPEAVPDARRPHRIAGGQPGLLAPGATTDPYRLRLYRLLRTEYPLGYDPALDAWLLSRYVDVALALTDPRFTGYPHDGAPRGRAPVPLGLCRGAQVCAPPAVSYRTVEPAVERTAYVLARRIVGRDRADLVADFCRWLPT
;
A
#
# COMPACT_ATOMS: atom_id res chain seq x y z
N ASP A 1 41.64 -21.52 10.08
CA ASP A 1 40.18 -21.72 10.09
C ASP A 1 39.45 -20.65 10.90
N ARG A 2 39.05 -19.56 10.24
CA ARG A 2 38.08 -18.59 10.77
C ARG A 2 36.72 -18.94 10.19
N PRO A 3 35.67 -19.17 10.98
CA PRO A 3 34.34 -19.30 10.44
C PRO A 3 33.88 -17.92 9.93
N GLU A 4 33.50 -17.92 8.65
CA GLU A 4 32.98 -16.77 7.92
C GLU A 4 31.67 -16.28 8.58
N ALA A 5 31.66 -15.04 9.05
CA ALA A 5 30.51 -14.45 9.71
C ALA A 5 29.37 -14.27 8.69
N VAL A 6 28.28 -14.99 8.89
CA VAL A 6 27.05 -14.87 8.10
C VAL A 6 26.50 -13.44 8.24
N PRO A 7 26.08 -12.77 7.14
CA PRO A 7 25.58 -11.40 7.20
C PRO A 7 24.35 -11.29 8.11
N ASP A 8 24.33 -10.20 8.89
CA ASP A 8 23.44 -9.90 10.03
C ASP A 8 21.93 -9.90 9.69
N ALA A 9 21.59 -9.93 8.41
CA ALA A 9 20.22 -9.95 7.88
C ALA A 9 19.44 -11.25 8.14
N ARG A 10 20.05 -12.28 8.76
CA ARG A 10 19.42 -13.59 9.00
C ARG A 10 18.96 -13.83 10.44
N ARG A 11 19.18 -12.89 11.35
CA ARG A 11 18.61 -13.03 12.70
C ARG A 11 17.12 -12.69 12.62
N PRO A 12 16.19 -13.59 13.02
CA PRO A 12 14.82 -13.18 13.24
C PRO A 12 14.87 -12.08 14.30
N HIS A 13 14.63 -10.84 13.89
CA HIS A 13 14.56 -9.71 14.80
C HIS A 13 13.39 -9.98 15.75
N ARG A 14 13.70 -10.65 16.86
CA ARG A 14 12.86 -10.62 18.05
C ARG A 14 12.99 -9.19 18.55
N ILE A 15 12.04 -8.35 18.16
CA ILE A 15 11.99 -6.95 18.54
C ILE A 15 11.94 -6.93 20.07
N ALA A 16 13.02 -6.44 20.68
CA ALA A 16 13.01 -6.13 22.10
C ALA A 16 12.04 -4.95 22.28
N GLY A 17 10.78 -5.25 22.67
CA GLY A 17 9.83 -4.24 23.15
C GLY A 17 8.63 -3.90 22.27
N GLY A 18 8.18 -4.72 21.31
CA GLY A 18 6.94 -4.45 20.60
C GLY A 18 6.65 -5.32 19.38
N GLN A 19 5.46 -5.16 18.81
CA GLN A 19 5.08 -5.80 17.54
C GLN A 19 5.85 -5.19 16.36
N PRO A 20 6.01 -5.94 15.24
CA PRO A 20 6.71 -5.43 14.07
C PRO A 20 5.88 -4.36 13.35
N GLY A 21 6.34 -3.11 13.40
CA GLY A 21 5.64 -1.96 12.83
C GLY A 21 5.82 -1.79 11.33
N LEU A 22 4.88 -1.07 10.68
CA LEU A 22 4.96 -0.75 9.25
C LEU A 22 6.04 0.27 8.90
N LEU A 23 6.46 1.06 9.90
CA LEU A 23 7.54 2.04 9.77
C LEU A 23 8.93 1.46 10.10
N ALA A 24 9.02 0.15 10.34
CA ALA A 24 10.30 -0.50 10.57
C ALA A 24 11.23 -0.35 9.34
N PRO A 25 12.55 -0.23 9.53
CA PRO A 25 13.49 -0.16 8.41
C PRO A 25 13.31 -1.31 7.41
N GLY A 26 13.22 -0.98 6.12
CA GLY A 26 13.01 -1.96 5.04
C GLY A 26 11.56 -2.41 4.83
N ALA A 27 10.66 -2.16 5.78
CA ALA A 27 9.23 -2.46 5.64
C ALA A 27 8.56 -1.65 4.53
N THR A 28 8.97 -0.38 4.36
CA THR A 28 8.48 0.51 3.30
C THR A 28 9.04 0.16 1.92
N THR A 29 10.20 -0.51 1.86
CA THR A 29 10.87 -0.85 0.60
C THR A 29 10.39 -2.20 0.05
N ASP A 30 10.36 -3.24 0.89
CA ASP A 30 9.87 -4.57 0.51
C ASP A 30 9.35 -5.33 1.74
N PRO A 31 8.08 -5.12 2.12
CA PRO A 31 7.50 -5.77 3.30
C PRO A 31 7.37 -7.29 3.14
N TYR A 32 7.39 -7.80 1.91
CA TYR A 32 7.25 -9.23 1.64
C TYR A 32 8.56 -9.99 1.82
N ARG A 33 9.71 -9.38 1.47
CA ARG A 33 11.04 -9.95 1.77
C ARG A 33 11.26 -10.15 3.26
N LEU A 34 10.78 -9.21 4.07
CA LEU A 34 10.84 -9.29 5.53
C LEU A 34 9.78 -10.23 6.13
N ARG A 35 8.92 -10.84 5.30
CA ARG A 35 7.75 -11.61 5.71
C ARG A 35 6.85 -10.84 6.70
N LEU A 36 6.91 -9.51 6.69
CA LEU A 36 6.30 -8.65 7.70
C LEU A 36 4.78 -8.88 7.77
N TYR A 37 4.09 -8.81 6.62
CA TYR A 37 2.65 -9.04 6.59
C TYR A 37 2.24 -10.46 6.97
N ARG A 38 3.10 -11.46 6.75
CA ARG A 38 2.82 -12.83 7.19
C ARG A 38 2.90 -12.90 8.72
N LEU A 39 3.95 -12.33 9.30
CA LEU A 39 4.16 -12.27 10.75
C LEU A 39 3.03 -11.51 11.45
N LEU A 40 2.62 -10.37 10.91
CA LEU A 40 1.47 -9.61 11.41
C LEU A 40 0.19 -10.47 11.37
N ARG A 41 -0.12 -11.12 10.25
CA ARG A 41 -1.35 -11.94 10.15
C ARG A 41 -1.39 -13.15 11.09
N THR A 42 -0.25 -13.78 11.34
CA THR A 42 -0.17 -15.01 12.13
C THR A 42 -0.01 -14.73 13.61
N GLU A 43 0.92 -13.86 13.99
CA GLU A 43 1.32 -13.64 15.39
C GLU A 43 0.70 -12.37 16.00
N TYR A 44 0.41 -11.34 15.19
CA TYR A 44 -0.07 -10.03 15.66
C TYR A 44 -1.29 -9.54 14.84
N PRO A 45 -2.40 -10.30 14.81
CA PRO A 45 -3.53 -10.02 13.93
C PRO A 45 -4.21 -8.67 14.22
N LEU A 46 -4.22 -8.28 15.49
CA LEU A 46 -4.58 -6.97 16.00
C LEU A 46 -3.48 -6.53 16.97
N GLY A 47 -2.89 -5.36 16.75
CA GLY A 47 -1.94 -4.82 17.70
C GLY A 47 -1.71 -3.32 17.54
N TYR A 48 -1.38 -2.67 18.64
CA TYR A 48 -1.03 -1.25 18.68
C TYR A 48 0.44 -0.96 18.30
N ASP A 49 0.65 -0.26 17.18
CA ASP A 49 1.96 0.22 16.74
C ASP A 49 2.23 1.61 17.35
N PRO A 50 3.17 1.72 18.31
CA PRO A 50 3.46 2.99 18.96
C PRO A 50 4.14 4.00 18.02
N ALA A 51 4.77 3.55 16.93
CA ALA A 51 5.41 4.46 15.97
C ALA A 51 4.36 5.17 15.10
N LEU A 52 3.21 4.52 14.88
CA LEU A 52 2.06 5.09 14.19
C LEU A 52 1.03 5.69 15.15
N ASP A 53 1.17 5.44 16.45
CA ASP A 53 0.13 5.74 17.45
C ASP A 53 -1.25 5.19 17.04
N ALA A 54 -1.25 3.98 16.46
CA ALA A 54 -2.43 3.43 15.80
C ALA A 54 -2.56 1.92 16.03
N TRP A 55 -3.81 1.45 15.99
CA TRP A 55 -4.10 0.02 15.96
C TRP A 55 -3.96 -0.53 14.54
N LEU A 56 -3.12 -1.55 14.38
CA LEU A 56 -2.93 -2.29 13.14
C LEU A 56 -3.84 -3.51 13.10
N LEU A 57 -4.56 -3.63 11.99
CA LEU A 57 -5.36 -4.79 11.60
C LEU A 57 -4.69 -5.45 10.40
N SER A 58 -4.39 -6.76 10.49
CA SER A 58 -3.62 -7.43 9.44
C SER A 58 -4.36 -8.57 8.74
N ARG A 59 -5.33 -9.22 9.39
CA ARG A 59 -6.13 -10.26 8.76
C ARG A 59 -7.19 -9.65 7.85
N TYR A 60 -7.38 -10.28 6.70
CA TYR A 60 -8.35 -9.81 5.70
C TYR A 60 -9.76 -9.66 6.28
N VAL A 61 -10.23 -10.62 7.09
CA VAL A 61 -11.56 -10.58 7.70
C VAL A 61 -11.75 -9.35 8.61
N ASP A 62 -10.74 -9.02 9.41
CA ASP A 62 -10.80 -7.88 10.34
C ASP A 62 -10.73 -6.55 9.58
N VAL A 63 -9.88 -6.48 8.54
CA VAL A 63 -9.80 -5.32 7.64
C VAL A 63 -11.12 -5.13 6.89
N ALA A 64 -11.67 -6.18 6.29
CA ALA A 64 -12.94 -6.10 5.57
C ALA A 64 -14.08 -5.65 6.49
N LEU A 65 -14.13 -6.16 7.73
CA LEU A 65 -15.09 -5.72 8.73
C LEU A 65 -14.91 -4.24 9.06
N ALA A 66 -13.69 -3.81 9.43
CA ALA A 66 -13.43 -2.43 9.78
C ALA A 66 -13.72 -1.46 8.62
N LEU A 67 -13.40 -1.84 7.38
CA LEU A 67 -13.69 -1.03 6.20
C LEU A 67 -15.18 -0.97 5.85
N THR A 68 -16.01 -1.86 6.39
CA THR A 68 -17.43 -1.95 6.04
C THR A 68 -18.39 -1.59 7.17
N ASP A 69 -17.96 -1.72 8.42
CA ASP A 69 -18.76 -1.42 9.60
C ASP A 69 -18.84 0.11 9.82
N PRO A 70 -20.05 0.70 9.88
CA PRO A 70 -20.25 2.14 9.99
C PRO A 70 -19.76 2.74 11.33
N ARG A 71 -19.39 1.92 12.31
CA ARG A 71 -18.76 2.40 13.55
C ARG A 71 -17.31 2.84 13.33
N PHE A 72 -16.65 2.28 12.32
CA PHE A 72 -15.30 2.69 11.90
C PHE A 72 -15.44 3.75 10.80
N THR A 73 -15.79 4.96 11.20
CA THR A 73 -15.89 6.14 10.34
C THR A 73 -14.86 7.18 10.78
N GLY A 74 -14.40 8.02 9.85
CA GLY A 74 -13.45 9.06 10.19
C GLY A 74 -12.64 9.53 9.00
N TYR A 75 -11.86 10.59 9.22
CA TYR A 75 -10.77 10.99 8.36
C TYR A 75 -9.50 10.33 8.92
N PRO A 76 -8.59 9.78 8.10
CA PRO A 76 -7.33 9.26 8.63
C PRO A 76 -6.61 10.37 9.40
N HIS A 77 -6.31 10.13 10.67
CA HIS A 77 -5.73 11.14 11.56
C HIS A 77 -4.27 11.50 11.20
N ASP A 78 -3.63 10.70 10.34
CA ASP A 78 -2.18 10.50 10.43
C ASP A 78 -1.46 10.24 9.09
N GLY A 79 -2.10 10.46 7.92
CA GLY A 79 -1.32 10.35 6.67
C GLY A 79 -1.97 10.70 5.33
N ALA A 80 -3.26 11.03 5.27
CA ALA A 80 -3.79 11.55 4.02
C ALA A 80 -3.21 12.95 3.75
N PRO A 81 -2.70 13.24 2.55
CA PRO A 81 -2.33 14.60 2.19
C PRO A 81 -3.53 15.51 2.46
N ARG A 82 -3.35 16.52 3.32
CA ARG A 82 -4.33 17.61 3.46
C ARG A 82 -4.32 18.37 2.13
N GLY A 83 -5.16 17.95 1.19
CA GLY A 83 -5.18 18.47 -0.19
C GLY A 83 -6.27 17.84 -1.05
N ARG A 84 -6.33 18.25 -2.31
CA ARG A 84 -7.36 17.85 -3.30
C ARG A 84 -7.22 16.40 -3.82
N ALA A 85 -6.33 15.60 -3.24
CA ALA A 85 -6.04 14.25 -3.68
C ALA A 85 -7.01 13.25 -3.04
N PRO A 86 -7.53 12.26 -3.79
CA PRO A 86 -8.42 11.25 -3.22
C PRO A 86 -7.68 10.46 -2.15
N VAL A 87 -8.25 10.44 -0.95
CA VAL A 87 -7.79 9.61 0.17
C VAL A 87 -7.96 8.13 -0.23
N PRO A 88 -7.01 7.23 0.08
CA PRO A 88 -7.11 5.83 -0.28
C PRO A 88 -8.45 5.21 0.12
N LEU A 89 -9.10 4.55 -0.84
CA LEU A 89 -10.39 3.90 -0.69
C LEU A 89 -10.34 2.89 0.46
N GLY A 90 -11.00 3.25 1.55
CA GLY A 90 -11.10 2.47 2.78
C GLY A 90 -11.23 3.34 4.03
N LEU A 91 -10.62 4.53 4.02
CA LEU A 91 -10.54 5.42 5.18
C LEU A 91 -11.60 6.55 5.17
N CYS A 92 -12.63 6.43 4.34
CA CYS A 92 -13.53 7.54 4.02
C CYS A 92 -15.01 7.14 3.89
N ARG A 93 -15.40 5.94 4.37
CA ARG A 93 -16.84 5.61 4.43
C ARG A 93 -17.56 6.66 5.26
N GLY A 94 -18.57 7.31 4.66
CA GLY A 94 -19.39 8.35 5.30
C GLY A 94 -18.84 9.78 5.24
N ALA A 95 -17.59 10.02 4.82
CA ALA A 95 -17.01 11.35 4.74
C ALA A 95 -17.32 12.03 3.39
N GLN A 96 -18.23 13.01 3.40
CA GLN A 96 -18.68 13.76 2.20
C GLN A 96 -17.54 14.48 1.45
N VAL A 97 -16.43 14.77 2.14
CA VAL A 97 -15.21 15.40 1.61
C VAL A 97 -14.35 14.43 0.79
N CYS A 98 -14.50 13.12 1.01
CA CYS A 98 -13.69 12.10 0.37
C CYS A 98 -14.35 11.41 -0.84
N ALA A 99 -15.59 11.78 -1.19
CA ALA A 99 -16.25 11.17 -2.33
C ALA A 99 -15.47 11.56 -3.60
N PRO A 100 -14.79 10.60 -4.27
CA PRO A 100 -14.22 10.93 -5.57
C PRO A 100 -15.36 11.32 -6.52
N PRO A 101 -15.11 12.17 -7.53
CA PRO A 101 -16.08 12.32 -8.60
C PRO A 101 -16.38 10.93 -9.14
N ALA A 102 -17.66 10.53 -9.11
CA ALA A 102 -18.10 9.22 -9.57
C ALA A 102 -18.04 9.16 -11.10
N VAL A 103 -16.83 9.22 -11.66
CA VAL A 103 -16.61 8.93 -13.08
C VAL A 103 -16.64 7.42 -13.21
N SER A 104 -17.67 6.92 -13.89
CA SER A 104 -17.74 5.50 -14.22
C SER A 104 -16.52 5.11 -15.05
N TYR A 105 -15.87 4.00 -14.69
CA TYR A 105 -14.76 3.45 -15.49
C TYR A 105 -15.17 3.27 -16.96
N ARG A 106 -16.43 2.89 -17.24
CA ARG A 106 -16.94 2.73 -18.61
C ARG A 106 -16.87 4.02 -19.44
N THR A 107 -16.88 5.18 -18.79
CA THR A 107 -16.79 6.48 -19.45
C THR A 107 -15.36 6.79 -19.88
N VAL A 108 -14.36 6.33 -19.12
CA VAL A 108 -12.94 6.59 -19.39
C VAL A 108 -12.25 5.43 -20.11
N GLU A 109 -12.84 4.24 -20.11
CA GLU A 109 -12.31 3.02 -20.72
C GLU A 109 -11.84 3.21 -22.17
N PRO A 110 -12.63 3.78 -23.10
CA PRO A 110 -12.16 3.95 -24.49
C PRO A 110 -10.93 4.87 -24.61
N ALA A 111 -10.82 5.85 -23.72
CA ALA A 111 -9.67 6.75 -23.68
C ALA A 111 -8.44 6.05 -23.10
N VAL A 112 -8.62 5.24 -22.05
CA VAL A 112 -7.56 4.42 -21.45
C VAL A 112 -7.04 3.40 -22.47
N GLU A 113 -7.92 2.66 -23.15
CA GLU A 113 -7.53 1.67 -24.16
C GLU A 113 -6.75 2.30 -25.31
N ARG A 114 -7.27 3.40 -25.88
CA ARG A 114 -6.61 4.11 -26.98
C ARG A 114 -5.24 4.63 -26.54
N THR A 115 -5.15 5.21 -25.34
CA THR A 115 -3.89 5.76 -24.83
C THR A 115 -2.89 4.64 -24.56
N ALA A 116 -3.31 3.56 -23.90
CA ALA A 116 -2.49 2.37 -23.67
C ALA A 116 -1.97 1.80 -24.99
N TYR A 117 -2.81 1.68 -26.02
CA TYR A 117 -2.38 1.18 -27.33
C TYR A 117 -1.28 2.06 -27.95
N VAL A 118 -1.46 3.39 -27.95
CA VAL A 118 -0.46 4.32 -28.49
C VAL A 118 0.85 4.26 -27.70
N LEU A 119 0.78 4.23 -26.38
CA LEU A 119 1.96 4.15 -25.52
C LEU A 119 2.71 2.83 -25.72
N ALA A 120 1.98 1.70 -25.79
CA ALA A 120 2.56 0.39 -26.10
C ALA A 120 3.27 0.40 -27.47
N ARG A 121 2.67 1.00 -28.50
CA ARG A 121 3.29 1.12 -29.83
C ARG A 121 4.57 1.97 -29.83
N ARG A 122 4.73 2.92 -28.90
CA ARG A 122 5.95 3.75 -28.79
C ARG A 122 7.12 3.02 -28.12
N ILE A 123 6.83 2.04 -27.26
CA ILE A 123 7.85 1.22 -26.60
C ILE A 123 8.20 -0.04 -27.39
N VAL A 124 7.28 -0.53 -28.24
CA VAL A 124 7.54 -1.66 -29.14
C VAL A 124 8.72 -1.34 -30.06
N GLY A 125 9.68 -2.29 -30.13
CA GLY A 125 10.89 -2.17 -30.94
C GLY A 125 12.07 -1.53 -30.22
N ARG A 126 11.91 -1.13 -28.95
CA ARG A 126 13.04 -0.77 -28.08
C ARG A 126 13.52 -1.99 -27.30
N ASP A 127 14.83 -2.14 -27.15
CA ASP A 127 15.41 -3.21 -26.33
C ASP A 127 15.10 -3.03 -24.83
N ARG A 128 14.86 -1.79 -24.38
CA ARG A 128 14.52 -1.44 -22.99
C ARG A 128 13.53 -0.27 -22.94
N ALA A 129 12.66 -0.26 -21.94
CA ALA A 129 11.74 0.84 -21.63
C ALA A 129 11.52 0.93 -20.11
N ASP A 130 11.31 2.14 -19.60
CA ASP A 130 10.87 2.36 -18.22
C ASP A 130 9.34 2.38 -18.22
N LEU A 131 8.69 1.29 -17.82
CA LEU A 131 7.23 1.19 -17.86
C LEU A 131 6.52 2.23 -16.98
N VAL A 132 7.17 2.74 -15.93
CA VAL A 132 6.57 3.77 -15.09
C VAL A 132 6.60 5.11 -15.84
N ALA A 133 7.79 5.52 -16.32
CA ALA A 133 7.97 6.80 -16.98
C ALA A 133 7.39 6.87 -18.40
N ASP A 134 7.49 5.78 -19.17
CA ASP A 134 7.12 5.72 -20.59
C ASP A 134 5.69 5.26 -20.83
N PHE A 135 5.04 4.63 -19.83
CA PHE A 135 3.68 4.09 -19.97
C PHE A 135 2.74 4.53 -18.84
N CYS A 136 2.97 4.06 -17.60
CA CYS A 136 2.00 4.24 -16.50
C CYS A 136 1.71 5.71 -16.18
N ARG A 137 2.73 6.58 -16.19
CA ARG A 137 2.57 8.01 -15.89
C ARG A 137 1.67 8.76 -16.89
N TRP A 138 1.48 8.20 -18.08
CA TRP A 138 0.73 8.82 -19.17
C TRP A 138 -0.68 8.25 -19.34
N LEU A 139 -1.05 7.22 -18.56
CA LEU A 139 -2.41 6.70 -18.59
C LEU A 139 -3.38 7.72 -17.96
N PRO A 140 -4.59 7.90 -18.55
CA PRO A 140 -5.63 8.70 -17.94
C PRO A 140 -6.08 8.10 -16.61
N THR A 141 -6.30 8.94 -15.60
CA THR A 141 -6.86 8.59 -14.27
C THR A 141 -8.27 9.11 -14.09
#